data_AF-A0A6J4VEI6-F1
#
_entry.id   AF-A0A6J4VEI6-F1
#
_cell.length_a   1.000
_cell.length_b   1.000
_cell.length_c   1.000
_cell.angle_alpha   90.00
_cell.angle_beta   90.00
_cell.angle_gamma   90.00
#
_symmetry.space_group_name_H-M   'P 1'
#
loop_
_entity.id
_entity.type
_entity.pdbx_description
1 polymer ?
#
loop_
_entity_poly.entity_id
_entity_poly.type
_entity_poly.pdbx_seq_one_letter_code
_entity_poly.pdbx_strand_id
1 'polypeptide(L)'
;MSFTKLDYCQYLLSSPINYTVTNLADHLNGNSHDRINRYLPGEKLTPRLLWDNVKPLLRTSENAYVLFDDTVLDKRYSTSIELVRRQYSAACQREETLPAEPPWQ
;
A
#
# COMPACT_ATOMS: atom_id res chain seq x y z
N MET A 1 -16.46 -18.41 -10.28
CA MET A 1 -16.48 -17.73 -8.98
C MET A 1 -16.38 -16.22 -9.21
N SER A 2 -17.16 -15.40 -8.50
CA SER A 2 -17.07 -13.94 -8.60
C SER A 2 -15.93 -13.42 -7.72
N PHE A 3 -15.06 -12.58 -8.27
CA PHE A 3 -14.03 -11.86 -7.50
C PHE A 3 -14.66 -11.02 -6.38
N THR A 4 -14.06 -11.07 -5.19
CA THR A 4 -14.47 -10.29 -4.02
C THR A 4 -13.29 -9.50 -3.45
N LYS A 5 -13.60 -8.48 -2.65
CA LYS A 5 -12.59 -7.75 -1.87
C LYS A 5 -11.73 -8.67 -1.00
N LEU A 6 -12.29 -9.77 -0.48
CA LEU A 6 -11.58 -10.70 0.41
C LEU A 6 -10.43 -11.38 -0.35
N ASP A 7 -10.65 -11.76 -1.61
CA ASP A 7 -9.62 -12.32 -2.49
C ASP A 7 -8.46 -11.33 -2.70
N TYR A 8 -8.78 -10.04 -2.87
CA TYR A 8 -7.77 -8.99 -2.96
C TYR A 8 -6.97 -8.83 -1.66
N CYS A 9 -7.65 -8.82 -0.51
CA CYS A 9 -6.98 -8.73 0.79
C CYS A 9 -6.07 -9.94 1.04
N GLN A 10 -6.51 -11.15 0.74
CA GLN A 10 -5.70 -12.37 0.85
C GLN A 10 -4.50 -12.34 -0.09
N TYR A 11 -4.68 -11.85 -1.32
CA TYR A 11 -3.59 -11.66 -2.26
C TYR A 11 -2.53 -10.69 -1.71
N LEU A 12 -2.95 -9.55 -1.17
CA LEU A 12 -2.03 -8.58 -0.56
C LEU A 12 -1.28 -9.14 0.64
N LEU A 13 -1.91 -10.00 1.45
CA LEU A 13 -1.27 -10.64 2.60
C LEU A 13 -0.32 -11.77 2.21
N SER A 14 -0.58 -12.45 1.09
CA SER A 14 0.16 -13.65 0.65
C SER A 14 1.27 -13.37 -0.36
N SER A 15 1.21 -12.24 -1.08
CA SER A 15 2.21 -11.88 -2.09
C SER A 15 3.29 -10.94 -1.52
N PRO A 16 4.54 -11.40 -1.37
CA PRO A 16 5.58 -10.57 -0.76
C PRO A 16 6.28 -9.61 -1.76
N ILE A 17 6.20 -9.88 -3.06
CA ILE A 17 7.06 -9.22 -4.07
C ILE A 17 6.24 -8.48 -5.12
N ASN A 18 5.17 -9.09 -5.64
CA ASN A 18 4.39 -8.52 -6.73
C ASN A 18 2.95 -8.24 -6.28
N TYR A 19 2.56 -6.97 -6.36
CA TYR A 19 1.26 -6.47 -5.89
C TYR A 19 0.41 -5.92 -7.03
N THR A 20 0.79 -6.18 -8.28
CA THR A 20 0.05 -5.66 -9.43
C THR A 20 -1.26 -6.41 -9.62
N VAL A 21 -2.29 -5.69 -10.09
CA VAL A 21 -3.59 -6.29 -10.43
C VAL A 21 -3.47 -7.28 -11.59
N THR A 22 -2.47 -7.10 -12.46
CA THR A 22 -2.13 -8.06 -13.52
C THR A 22 -1.62 -9.38 -12.94
N ASN A 23 -0.70 -9.32 -11.98
CA ASN A 23 -0.21 -10.52 -11.32
C ASN A 23 -1.33 -11.24 -10.57
N LEU A 24 -2.21 -10.50 -9.88
CA LEU A 24 -3.40 -11.10 -9.29
C LEU A 24 -4.31 -11.77 -10.32
N ALA A 25 -4.55 -11.14 -11.47
CA ALA A 25 -5.39 -11.70 -12.53
C ALA A 25 -4.80 -13.01 -13.09
N ASP A 26 -3.48 -13.11 -13.22
CA ASP A 26 -2.81 -14.34 -13.68
C ASP A 26 -3.02 -15.52 -12.70
N HIS A 27 -3.19 -15.23 -11.40
CA HIS A 27 -3.42 -16.23 -10.37
C HIS A 27 -4.92 -16.53 -10.13
N LEU A 28 -5.83 -15.73 -10.68
CA LEU A 28 -7.27 -15.91 -10.58
C LEU A 28 -7.84 -16.49 -11.87
N ASN A 29 -8.08 -17.80 -11.87
CA ASN A 29 -8.70 -18.50 -13.00
C ASN A 29 -10.05 -17.85 -13.39
N GLY A 30 -10.06 -17.14 -14.53
CA GLY A 30 -11.27 -16.54 -15.13
C GLY A 30 -11.61 -15.10 -14.71
N ASN A 31 -10.72 -14.39 -14.01
CA ASN A 31 -10.89 -12.95 -13.75
C ASN A 31 -9.82 -12.14 -14.48
N SER A 32 -10.23 -11.24 -15.39
CA SER A 32 -9.30 -10.31 -16.02
C SER A 32 -8.92 -9.16 -15.08
N HIS A 33 -7.72 -8.61 -15.26
CA HIS A 33 -7.25 -7.44 -14.50
C HIS A 33 -8.19 -6.24 -14.65
N ASP A 34 -8.80 -6.02 -15.82
CA ASP A 34 -9.80 -4.97 -16.06
C ASP A 34 -11.06 -5.11 -15.21
N ARG A 35 -11.45 -6.34 -14.90
CA ARG A 35 -12.62 -6.61 -14.07
C ARG A 35 -12.32 -6.27 -12.61
N ILE A 36 -11.10 -6.58 -12.15
CA ILE A 36 -10.63 -6.22 -10.80
C ILE A 36 -10.49 -4.70 -10.69
N ASN A 37 -9.88 -4.04 -11.68
CA ASN A 37 -9.72 -2.58 -11.72
C ASN A 37 -11.05 -1.83 -11.72
N ARG A 38 -12.13 -2.39 -12.28
CA ARG A 38 -13.47 -1.81 -12.20
C ARG A 38 -14.17 -2.08 -10.88
N TYR A 39 -13.88 -3.21 -10.24
CA TYR A 39 -14.48 -3.59 -8.96
C TYR A 39 -13.92 -2.78 -7.79
N LEU A 40 -12.59 -2.64 -7.70
CA LEU A 40 -11.93 -2.02 -6.54
C LEU A 40 -12.38 -0.58 -6.23
N PRO A 41 -12.58 0.33 -7.22
CA PRO A 41 -13.06 1.69 -6.96
C PRO A 41 -14.51 1.75 -6.49
N GLY A 42 -15.31 0.72 -6.82
CA GLY A 42 -16.69 0.62 -6.38
C GLY A 42 -16.81 0.32 -4.88
N GLU A 43 -15.76 -0.24 -4.27
CA GLU A 43 -15.79 -0.60 -2.87
C GLU A 43 -15.40 0.54 -1.94
N LYS A 44 -16.35 0.92 -1.08
CA LYS A 44 -16.18 2.01 -0.12
C LYS A 44 -15.65 1.48 1.21
N LEU A 45 -14.33 1.55 1.37
CA LEU A 45 -13.68 1.40 2.67
C LEU A 45 -13.88 2.66 3.52
N THR A 46 -14.98 2.71 4.26
CA THR A 46 -15.26 3.86 5.13
C THR A 46 -14.33 3.86 6.35
N PRO A 47 -13.87 5.03 6.83
CA PRO A 47 -13.10 5.14 8.06
C PRO A 47 -13.82 4.55 9.28
N ARG A 48 -15.16 4.55 9.26
CA ARG A 48 -15.98 3.96 10.31
C ARG A 48 -15.80 2.43 10.39
N LEU A 49 -15.76 1.74 9.26
CA LEU A 49 -15.47 0.31 9.22
C LEU A 49 -14.10 0.00 9.82
N LEU A 50 -13.09 0.83 9.54
CA LEU A 50 -11.76 0.67 10.13
C LEU A 50 -11.81 0.88 11.65
N TRP A 51 -12.47 1.95 12.10
CA TRP A 51 -12.62 2.27 13.52
C TRP A 51 -13.29 1.14 14.30
N ASP A 52 -14.37 0.57 13.78
CA ASP A 52 -15.11 -0.52 14.44
C ASP A 52 -14.23 -1.77 14.64
N ASN A 53 -13.29 -2.03 13.73
CA ASN A 53 -12.33 -3.13 13.86
C ASN A 53 -11.16 -2.81 14.79
N VAL A 54 -10.67 -1.56 14.81
CA VAL A 54 -9.49 -1.16 15.59
C VAL A 54 -9.85 -0.86 17.05
N LYS A 55 -11.03 -0.31 17.32
CA LYS A 55 -11.50 0.06 18.65
C LYS A 55 -11.29 -1.03 19.73
N PRO A 56 -11.66 -2.31 19.52
CA PRO A 56 -11.45 -3.35 20.52
C PRO A 56 -9.97 -3.71 20.77
N LEU A 57 -9.07 -3.35 19.86
CA LEU A 57 -7.63 -3.59 19.99
C LEU A 57 -6.93 -2.50 20.82
N LEU A 58 -7.56 -1.33 21.00
CA LEU A 58 -7.01 -0.23 21.75
C LEU A 58 -7.10 -0.50 23.27
N ARG A 59 -5.96 -0.37 23.96
CA ARG A 59 -5.90 -0.40 25.43
C ARG A 59 -6.01 1.02 25.96
N THR A 60 -7.12 1.33 26.63
CA THR A 60 -7.31 2.62 27.30
C THR A 60 -6.66 2.60 28.68
N SER A 61 -5.92 3.65 29.02
CA SER A 61 -5.34 3.88 30.35
C SER A 61 -5.41 5.38 30.63
N GLU A 62 -5.58 5.77 31.90
CA GLU A 62 -5.58 7.17 32.31
C GLU A 62 -4.25 7.88 31.99
N ASN A 63 -3.16 7.11 31.91
CA ASN A 63 -1.81 7.59 31.56
C ASN A 63 -1.45 7.39 30.08
N ALA A 64 -2.43 7.05 29.23
CA ALA A 64 -2.17 6.87 27.80
C ALA A 64 -2.07 8.23 27.09
N TYR A 65 -1.17 8.33 26.11
CA TYR A 65 -1.01 9.49 25.27
C TYR A 65 -1.29 9.13 23.81
N VAL A 66 -1.96 10.02 23.08
CA VAL A 66 -2.14 9.91 21.64
C VAL A 66 -1.13 10.82 20.98
N LEU A 67 -0.24 10.25 20.17
CA LEU A 67 0.75 10.99 19.40
C LEU A 67 0.25 11.17 17.97
N PHE A 68 0.12 12.42 17.54
CA PHE A 68 -0.18 12.76 16.15
C PHE A 68 1.09 13.35 15.53
N ASP A 69 1.53 12.78 14.42
CA ASP A 69 2.59 13.35 13.58
C ASP A 69 1.89 13.92 12.34
N ASP A 70 1.90 15.25 12.21
CA ASP A 70 1.34 15.96 11.06
C ASP A 70 2.34 16.03 9.89
N THR A 71 3.59 15.66 10.13
CA THR A 71 4.66 15.75 9.14
C THR A 71 5.13 14.38 8.69
N VAL A 72 4.91 14.04 7.43
CA VAL A 72 5.70 12.98 6.81
C VAL A 72 7.05 13.59 6.43
N LEU A 73 8.03 13.46 7.33
CA LEU A 73 9.41 13.87 7.05
C LEU A 73 9.90 13.19 5.76
N ASP A 74 10.36 14.00 4.82
CA ASP A 74 10.95 13.54 3.57
C ASP A 74 12.24 12.76 3.86
N LYS A 75 12.21 11.46 3.60
CA LYS A 75 13.32 10.54 3.91
C LYS A 75 14.18 10.32 2.67
N ARG A 76 14.76 11.37 2.10
CA ARG A 76 15.59 11.30 0.88
C ARG A 76 16.74 10.28 0.97
N TYR A 77 17.29 10.08 2.17
CA TYR A 77 18.40 9.14 2.42
C TYR A 77 17.96 7.74 2.86
N SER A 78 16.65 7.46 2.88
CA SER A 78 16.13 6.17 3.36
C SER A 78 16.43 4.99 2.44
N THR A 79 16.94 5.23 1.23
CA THR A 79 17.47 4.21 0.32
C THR A 79 18.62 3.40 0.91
N SER A 80 19.31 3.93 1.92
CA SER A 80 20.37 3.23 2.66
C SER A 80 19.84 2.25 3.72
N ILE A 81 18.55 2.32 4.06
CA ILE A 81 17.91 1.42 5.02
C ILE A 81 17.24 0.31 4.23
N GLU A 82 17.76 -0.92 4.33
CA GLU A 82 17.34 -2.08 3.54
C GLU A 82 15.82 -2.35 3.59
N LEU A 83 15.19 -2.06 4.73
CA LEU A 83 13.77 -2.27 4.99
C LEU A 83 12.85 -1.18 4.42
N VAL A 84 13.37 -0.06 3.93
CA VAL A 84 12.51 1.01 3.42
C VAL A 84 12.05 0.67 2.00
N ARG A 85 10.72 0.57 1.84
CA ARG A 85 10.05 0.37 0.55
C ARG A 85 9.01 1.46 0.35
N ARG A 86 8.80 1.88 -0.91
CA ARG A 86 7.77 2.86 -1.31
C ARG A 86 6.37 2.55 -0.75
N GLN A 87 6.06 1.27 -0.57
CA GLN A 87 4.77 0.81 -0.02
C GLN A 87 4.55 1.19 1.45
N TYR A 88 5.63 1.35 2.21
CA TYR A 88 5.59 1.68 3.64
C TYR A 88 5.97 3.13 3.94
N SER A 89 6.69 3.79 3.05
CA SER A 89 7.15 5.17 3.21
C SER A 89 6.58 6.08 2.14
N ALA A 90 5.46 6.74 2.46
CA ALA A 90 4.73 7.63 1.57
C ALA A 90 5.55 8.82 1.03
N ALA A 91 6.67 9.19 1.69
CA ALA A 91 7.55 10.28 1.28
C ALA A 91 8.85 9.83 0.58
N CYS A 92 9.06 8.53 0.31
CA CYS A 92 10.23 8.10 -0.47
C CYS A 92 10.00 8.33 -1.97
N GLN A 93 10.22 9.56 -2.44
CA GLN A 93 10.32 9.83 -3.87
C GLN A 93 11.64 9.22 -4.37
N ARG A 94 11.60 8.41 -5.45
CA ARG A 94 12.86 8.26 -6.23
C ARG A 94 12.94 9.56 -6.99
N GLU A 95 14.02 10.29 -6.79
CA GLU A 95 14.53 11.12 -7.86
C GLU A 95 14.87 10.14 -8.99
N GLU A 96 14.01 10.05 -10.00
CA GLU A 96 14.43 9.52 -11.29
C GLU A 96 15.47 10.52 -11.79
N THR A 97 16.73 10.32 -11.40
CA THR A 97 17.84 10.86 -12.16
C THR A 97 17.69 10.28 -13.55
N LEU A 98 17.14 11.08 -14.47
CA LEU A 98 17.35 10.89 -15.90
C LEU A 98 18.84 10.57 -16.06
N PRO A 99 19.22 9.54 -16.83
CA PRO A 99 20.63 9.23 -17.03
C PRO A 99 21.30 10.52 -17.53
N ALA A 100 22.28 11.00 -16.75
CA ALA A 100 23.05 12.17 -17.13
C ALA A 100 23.62 11.90 -18.52
N GLU A 101 23.26 12.71 -19.51
CA GLU A 101 23.88 12.61 -20.81
C GLU A 101 25.40 12.84 -20.64
N PRO A 102 26.24 12.02 -21.28
CA PRO A 102 27.69 12.18 -21.18
C PRO A 102 28.09 13.56 -21.71
N PRO A 103 29.13 14.19 -21.13
CA PRO A 103 29.44 15.62 -21.35
C PRO A 103 30.06 15.92 -22.72
N TRP A 104 29.84 15.09 -23.73
CA TRP A 104 30.38 15.27 -25.08
C TRP A 104 29.33 14.97 -26.14
N GLN A 105 28.43 15.94 -26.33
CA GLN A 105 27.88 16.34 -27.63
C GLN A 105 27.82 17.87 -27.68
#